data_AF-A0A7W4URY2-F1
#
_entry.id   AF-A0A7W4URY2-F1
#
_cell.length_a   1.000
_cell.length_b   1.000
_cell.length_c   1.000
_cell.angle_alpha   90.00
_cell.angle_beta   90.00
_cell.angle_gamma   90.00
#
_symmetry.space_group_name_H-M   'P 1'
#
loop_
_entity.id
_entity.type
_entity.pdbx_description
1 polymer ?
#
loop_
_entity_poly.entity_id
_entity_poly.type
_entity_poly.pdbx_seq_one_letter_code
_entity_poly.pdbx_strand_id
1 'polypeptide(L)'
;MMNSHTATETAAEVGERTRSVLTITHTHEAGTLIEGTARGDGTAAVLKEQRWRWSRNLGAWYVPQSRDRRPKHHVIRPTVAALEAAGFEVTTELDETTRSAAEVDAARTERANDRAAALDEKAGRKAADAEAAELRRQRDYNSLPEGGEPIKIGHHSEARHRRAHDRAWSSLGKSVEADRAAEEAERRARIAASANSARHNPVTVANRIEKLQADERRMQRRITEQTYSYEHGYQDATPEKQAPRAEALAQHLAELRDQIEFWEGIRAEQIASGKATDYGRHNVAKGDAVQVRGTWWIVARCNAKTVAVETEYSWTHKTPWHEVQDHRTAAQLEEAKAKKAAAATS
;
A
#
# COMPACT_ATOMS: atom_id res chain seq x y z
N MET A 1 50.17 -5.89 -61.00
CA MET A 1 48.87 -5.27 -61.31
C MET A 1 47.80 -6.01 -60.53
N MET A 2 46.97 -5.29 -59.77
CA MET A 2 45.66 -5.68 -59.23
C MET A 2 45.64 -6.88 -58.25
N ASN A 3 45.18 -6.83 -57.01
CA ASN A 3 44.09 -6.06 -56.40
C ASN A 3 44.37 -5.79 -54.92
N SER A 4 44.26 -4.53 -54.50
CA SER A 4 44.36 -4.08 -53.11
C SER A 4 43.09 -3.32 -52.76
N HIS A 5 41.91 -3.95 -52.82
CA HIS A 5 40.61 -3.25 -52.66
C HIS A 5 39.52 -4.14 -52.04
N THR A 6 39.83 -5.02 -51.07
CA THR A 6 38.79 -5.84 -50.41
C THR A 6 39.04 -6.02 -48.91
N ALA A 7 39.46 -4.96 -48.21
CA ALA A 7 39.58 -4.98 -46.75
C ALA A 7 38.91 -3.78 -46.06
N THR A 8 38.42 -2.80 -46.82
CA THR A 8 37.82 -1.57 -46.25
C THR A 8 36.30 -1.55 -46.35
N GLU A 9 35.70 -2.50 -47.07
CA GLU A 9 34.25 -2.51 -47.35
C GLU A 9 33.43 -3.34 -46.34
N THR A 10 34.08 -4.12 -45.46
CA THR A 10 33.39 -4.96 -44.46
C THR A 10 33.11 -4.26 -43.13
N ALA A 11 33.56 -3.01 -42.94
CA ALA A 11 33.32 -2.23 -41.73
C ALA A 11 32.15 -1.22 -41.86
N ALA A 12 31.73 -0.92 -43.10
CA ALA A 12 30.61 0.00 -43.37
C ALA A 12 29.27 -0.73 -43.58
N GLU A 13 29.29 -2.06 -43.68
CA GLU A 13 28.12 -2.92 -43.91
C GLU A 13 27.63 -3.64 -42.65
N VAL A 14 27.97 -3.13 -41.46
CA VAL A 14 27.13 -3.33 -40.26
C VAL A 14 26.02 -2.30 -40.36
N GLY A 15 25.13 -2.54 -41.32
CA GLY A 15 23.97 -1.72 -41.63
C GLY A 15 23.25 -1.31 -40.36
N GLU A 16 23.03 -0.01 -40.23
CA GLU A 16 21.70 0.52 -40.01
C GLU A 16 20.88 -0.31 -39.01
N ARG A 17 21.41 -0.43 -37.79
CA ARG A 17 20.55 -0.74 -36.65
C ARG A 17 19.60 0.44 -36.62
N THR A 18 18.40 0.26 -37.18
CA THR A 18 17.23 1.09 -36.92
C THR A 18 17.34 1.48 -35.46
N ARG A 19 17.68 2.74 -35.16
CA ARG A 19 17.73 3.22 -33.78
C ARG A 19 16.31 3.05 -33.30
N SER A 20 16.07 1.99 -32.51
CA SER A 20 14.74 1.74 -32.00
C SER A 20 14.37 2.96 -31.18
N VAL A 21 13.38 3.70 -31.66
CA VAL A 21 12.89 4.89 -30.96
C VAL A 21 12.14 4.38 -29.73
N LEU A 22 12.61 4.79 -28.56
CA LEU A 22 12.01 4.48 -27.27
C LEU A 22 11.25 5.71 -26.79
N THR A 23 10.02 5.52 -26.31
CA THR A 23 9.22 6.62 -25.76
C THR A 23 9.00 6.38 -24.28
N ILE A 24 9.50 7.28 -23.44
CA ILE A 24 9.19 7.32 -22.01
C ILE A 24 8.00 8.24 -21.81
N THR A 25 6.86 7.66 -21.46
CA THR A 25 5.63 8.40 -21.16
C THR A 25 5.43 8.48 -19.65
N HIS A 26 4.93 9.61 -19.17
CA HIS A 26 4.44 9.74 -17.81
C HIS A 26 3.10 10.49 -17.81
N THR A 27 2.11 9.87 -17.19
CA THR A 27 0.88 10.55 -16.76
C THR A 27 0.63 10.24 -15.29
N HIS A 28 -0.16 11.08 -14.62
CA HIS A 28 -0.51 10.85 -13.23
C HIS A 28 -1.25 9.51 -13.05
N GLU A 29 -2.12 9.14 -13.99
CA GLU A 29 -2.89 7.90 -13.96
C GLU A 29 -2.11 6.63 -14.31
N ALA A 30 -1.23 6.67 -15.32
CA ALA A 30 -0.48 5.48 -15.73
C ALA A 30 0.82 5.30 -14.93
N GLY A 31 1.38 6.41 -14.44
CA GLY A 31 2.76 6.46 -13.95
C GLY A 31 3.76 6.54 -15.10
N THR A 32 5.02 6.19 -14.84
CA THR A 32 6.10 6.25 -15.85
C THR A 32 6.26 4.89 -16.51
N LEU A 33 6.08 4.86 -17.83
CA LEU A 33 6.22 3.70 -18.70
C LEU A 33 7.26 3.97 -19.78
N ILE A 34 7.76 2.90 -20.41
CA ILE A 34 8.59 2.99 -21.60
C ILE A 34 8.09 2.00 -22.64
N GLU A 35 7.92 2.51 -23.85
CA GLU A 35 7.45 1.80 -25.03
C GLU A 35 8.57 1.72 -26.08
N GLY A 36 8.39 0.85 -27.08
CA GLY A 36 9.40 0.60 -28.13
C GLY A 36 10.48 -0.42 -27.78
N THR A 37 10.47 -0.98 -26.55
CA THR A 37 11.41 -2.04 -26.15
C THR A 37 11.02 -3.40 -26.72
N ALA A 38 11.99 -4.18 -27.18
CA ALA A 38 11.81 -5.55 -27.67
C ALA A 38 12.64 -6.56 -26.85
N ARG A 39 12.22 -7.83 -26.86
CA ARG A 39 13.00 -8.89 -26.20
C ARG A 39 14.34 -9.06 -26.91
N GLY A 40 15.44 -8.87 -26.18
CA GLY A 40 16.80 -9.11 -26.68
C GLY A 40 17.44 -7.90 -27.35
N ASP A 41 16.79 -6.73 -27.33
CA ASP A 41 17.33 -5.49 -27.89
C ASP A 41 18.46 -4.85 -27.06
N GLY A 42 18.66 -5.29 -25.81
CA GLY A 42 19.65 -4.75 -24.87
C GLY A 42 19.09 -3.74 -23.86
N THR A 43 17.88 -3.21 -24.06
CA THR A 43 17.25 -2.22 -23.17
C THR A 43 17.02 -2.77 -21.76
N ALA A 44 16.72 -4.07 -21.65
CA ALA A 44 16.39 -4.74 -20.40
C ALA A 44 17.51 -4.66 -19.34
N ALA A 45 18.78 -4.64 -19.75
CA ALA A 45 19.90 -4.53 -18.81
C ALA A 45 19.96 -3.11 -18.21
N VAL A 46 19.91 -2.10 -19.07
CA VAL A 46 19.90 -0.67 -18.70
C VAL A 46 18.72 -0.36 -17.79
N LEU A 47 17.51 -0.81 -18.17
CA LEU A 47 16.28 -0.54 -17.42
C LEU A 47 16.32 -1.18 -16.01
N LYS A 48 16.84 -2.40 -15.87
CA LYS A 48 16.98 -3.05 -14.56
C LYS A 48 17.96 -2.31 -13.64
N GLU A 49 19.06 -1.82 -14.18
CA GLU A 49 20.04 -1.02 -13.44
C GLU A 49 19.40 0.27 -12.91
N GLN A 50 18.59 0.91 -13.74
CA GLN A 50 17.78 2.09 -13.39
C GLN A 50 16.53 1.75 -12.56
N ARG A 51 16.42 0.53 -12.05
CA ARG A 51 15.35 0.03 -11.15
C ARG A 51 13.95 -0.05 -11.79
N TRP A 52 13.86 -0.05 -13.11
CA TRP A 52 12.62 -0.36 -13.81
C TRP A 52 12.24 -1.84 -13.63
N ARG A 53 10.95 -2.12 -13.75
CA ARG A 53 10.40 -3.48 -13.65
C ARG A 53 9.54 -3.77 -14.87
N TRP A 54 9.58 -5.01 -15.33
CA TRP A 54 8.67 -5.49 -16.37
C TRP A 54 7.34 -5.89 -15.75
N SER A 55 6.22 -5.38 -16.30
CA SER A 55 4.88 -5.84 -15.94
C SER A 55 4.30 -6.68 -17.08
N ARG A 56 3.93 -7.93 -16.77
CA ARG A 56 3.21 -8.78 -17.74
C ARG A 56 1.81 -8.25 -18.06
N ASN A 57 1.17 -7.57 -17.11
CA ASN A 57 -0.19 -7.06 -17.28
C ASN A 57 -0.21 -5.79 -18.15
N LEU A 58 0.85 -4.97 -18.08
CA LEU A 58 0.97 -3.77 -18.91
C LEU A 58 1.64 -4.07 -20.26
N GLY A 59 2.34 -5.19 -20.37
CA GLY A 59 3.18 -5.47 -21.54
C GLY A 59 4.32 -4.47 -21.71
N ALA A 60 4.73 -3.80 -20.63
CA ALA A 60 5.68 -2.69 -20.66
C ALA A 60 6.60 -2.69 -19.43
N TRP A 61 7.73 -2.01 -19.58
CA TRP A 61 8.59 -1.62 -18.47
C TRP A 61 8.01 -0.39 -17.77
N TYR A 62 8.05 -0.38 -16.45
CA TYR A 62 7.53 0.72 -15.64
C TYR A 62 8.45 1.06 -14.48
N VAL A 63 8.34 2.31 -14.00
CA VAL A 63 9.00 2.74 -12.76
C VAL A 63 8.10 2.40 -11.57
N PRO A 64 8.55 1.62 -10.58
CA PRO A 64 7.73 1.30 -9.42
C PRO A 64 7.30 2.54 -8.62
N GLN A 65 6.07 2.52 -8.12
CA GLN A 65 5.47 3.61 -7.34
C GLN A 65 5.54 5.00 -8.03
N SER A 66 5.34 5.05 -9.35
CA SER A 66 5.25 6.31 -10.11
C SER A 66 3.82 6.78 -10.34
N ARG A 67 2.84 5.88 -10.30
CA ARG A 67 1.43 6.23 -10.49
C ARG A 67 0.91 7.07 -9.32
N ASP A 68 -0.01 7.98 -9.63
CA ASP A 68 -0.61 8.96 -8.75
C ASP A 68 0.45 9.83 -8.06
N ARG A 69 1.55 10.09 -8.77
CA ARG A 69 2.70 10.89 -8.32
C ARG A 69 3.30 11.61 -9.51
N ARG A 70 4.01 12.70 -9.22
CA ARG A 70 4.82 13.44 -10.19
C ARG A 70 5.90 12.57 -10.85
N PRO A 71 6.35 12.95 -12.07
CA PRO A 71 7.42 12.23 -12.74
C PRO A 71 8.68 12.19 -11.88
N LYS A 72 9.25 11.00 -11.71
CA LYS A 72 10.50 10.82 -10.95
C LYS A 72 11.68 11.22 -11.83
N HIS A 73 11.90 12.52 -12.02
CA HIS A 73 13.00 13.01 -12.88
C HIS A 73 14.37 12.45 -12.48
N HIS A 74 14.61 12.16 -11.20
CA HIS A 74 15.84 11.54 -10.72
C HIS A 74 16.03 10.08 -11.18
N VAL A 75 14.98 9.39 -11.65
CA VAL A 75 15.05 8.08 -12.30
C VAL A 75 15.04 8.24 -13.82
N ILE A 76 14.14 9.10 -14.33
CA ILE A 76 13.96 9.29 -15.78
C ILE A 76 15.22 9.85 -16.42
N ARG A 77 15.82 10.92 -15.88
CA ARG A 77 16.99 11.58 -16.49
C ARG A 77 18.20 10.63 -16.61
N PRO A 78 18.61 9.88 -15.57
CA PRO A 78 19.67 8.89 -15.73
C PRO A 78 19.31 7.74 -16.68
N THR A 79 18.02 7.37 -16.75
CA THR A 79 17.56 6.32 -17.69
C THR A 79 17.72 6.77 -19.14
N VAL A 80 17.27 7.99 -19.46
CA VAL A 80 17.43 8.57 -20.81
C VAL A 80 18.90 8.58 -21.20
N ALA A 81 19.77 9.14 -20.35
CA ALA A 81 21.20 9.20 -20.61
C ALA A 81 21.84 7.82 -20.83
N ALA A 82 21.45 6.81 -20.02
CA ALA A 82 21.98 5.46 -20.15
C ALA A 82 21.50 4.73 -21.41
N LEU A 83 20.26 4.98 -21.85
CA LEU A 83 19.72 4.42 -23.10
C LEU A 83 20.35 5.10 -24.33
N GLU A 84 20.53 6.42 -24.30
CA GLU A 84 21.22 7.16 -25.36
C GLU A 84 22.69 6.71 -25.48
N ALA A 85 23.38 6.53 -24.35
CA ALA A 85 24.75 5.99 -24.33
C ALA A 85 24.83 4.56 -24.88
N ALA A 86 23.75 3.79 -24.79
CA ALA A 86 23.63 2.46 -25.39
C ALA A 86 23.23 2.50 -26.89
N GLY A 87 23.04 3.69 -27.47
CA GLY A 87 22.76 3.91 -28.89
C GLY A 87 21.27 3.94 -29.26
N PHE A 88 20.37 4.02 -28.29
CA PHE A 88 18.93 4.19 -28.54
C PHE A 88 18.57 5.66 -28.70
N GLU A 89 17.54 5.93 -29.49
CA GLU A 89 16.92 7.26 -29.57
C GLU A 89 15.75 7.29 -28.58
N VAL A 90 15.74 8.26 -27.66
CA VAL A 90 14.75 8.31 -26.58
C VAL A 90 13.96 9.61 -26.63
N THR A 91 12.64 9.51 -26.68
CA THR A 91 11.71 10.64 -26.56
C THR A 91 11.02 10.59 -25.19
N THR A 92 10.81 11.75 -24.56
CA THR A 92 10.10 11.85 -23.27
C THR A 92 8.83 12.69 -23.39
N GLU A 93 7.70 12.12 -22.98
CA GLU A 93 6.41 12.80 -22.91
C GLU A 93 5.95 12.79 -21.45
N LEU A 94 6.16 13.89 -20.75
CA LEU A 94 5.90 14.00 -19.32
C LEU A 94 4.72 14.94 -19.07
N ASP A 95 3.56 14.37 -18.78
CA ASP A 95 2.38 15.10 -18.34
C ASP A 95 2.43 15.29 -16.80
N GLU A 96 2.54 16.54 -16.37
CA GLU A 96 2.60 16.93 -14.96
C GLU A 96 1.23 17.33 -14.40
N THR A 97 0.15 17.20 -15.18
CA THR A 97 -1.20 17.47 -14.68
C THR A 97 -1.56 16.47 -13.58
N THR A 98 -1.95 17.00 -12.42
CA THR A 98 -2.32 16.19 -11.25
C THR A 98 -3.80 15.92 -11.25
N ARG A 99 -4.18 14.67 -10.96
CA ARG A 99 -5.56 14.32 -10.63
C ARG A 99 -5.87 14.72 -9.18
N SER A 100 -7.12 15.06 -8.92
CA SER A 100 -7.57 15.37 -7.56
C SER A 100 -7.43 14.17 -6.62
N ALA A 101 -7.33 14.43 -5.33
CA ALA A 101 -7.26 13.44 -4.27
C ALA A 101 -8.49 12.52 -4.28
N ALA A 102 -9.67 13.07 -4.61
CA ALA A 102 -10.90 12.31 -4.74
C ALA A 102 -10.84 11.27 -5.88
N GLU A 103 -10.40 11.69 -7.07
CA GLU A 103 -10.25 10.78 -8.22
C GLU A 103 -9.19 9.71 -7.97
N VAL A 104 -8.05 10.09 -7.37
CA VAL A 104 -6.97 9.15 -7.00
C VAL A 104 -7.46 8.14 -5.96
N ASP A 105 -8.26 8.58 -4.99
CA ASP A 105 -8.83 7.69 -4.00
C ASP A 105 -9.85 6.72 -4.60
N ALA A 106 -10.79 7.23 -5.41
CA ALA A 106 -11.79 6.44 -6.11
C ALA A 106 -11.15 5.36 -7.00
N ALA A 107 -10.21 5.74 -7.87
CA ALA A 107 -9.49 4.80 -8.74
C ALA A 107 -8.66 3.78 -7.94
N ARG A 108 -8.16 4.17 -6.74
CA ARG A 108 -7.47 3.20 -5.87
C ARG A 108 -8.45 2.23 -5.22
N THR A 109 -9.59 2.72 -4.77
CA THR A 109 -10.66 1.93 -4.14
C THR A 109 -11.22 0.90 -5.13
N GLU A 110 -11.48 1.31 -6.37
CA GLU A 110 -11.90 0.42 -7.46
C GLU A 110 -10.89 -0.71 -7.69
N ARG A 111 -9.62 -0.37 -7.90
CA ARG A 111 -8.56 -1.40 -8.07
C ARG A 111 -8.40 -2.33 -6.87
N ALA A 112 -8.64 -1.83 -5.65
CA ALA A 112 -8.62 -2.67 -4.46
C ALA A 112 -9.82 -3.63 -4.44
N ASN A 113 -11.00 -3.17 -4.87
CA ASN A 113 -12.20 -4.00 -5.02
C ASN A 113 -12.01 -5.06 -6.11
N ASP A 114 -11.49 -4.69 -7.29
CA ASP A 114 -11.21 -5.64 -8.38
C ASP A 114 -10.24 -6.73 -7.91
N ARG A 115 -9.19 -6.31 -7.19
CA ARG A 115 -8.23 -7.24 -6.61
C ARG A 115 -8.88 -8.16 -5.58
N ALA A 116 -9.77 -7.63 -4.74
CA ALA A 116 -10.50 -8.42 -3.75
C ALA A 116 -11.40 -9.45 -4.44
N ALA A 117 -12.18 -9.03 -5.44
CA ALA A 117 -13.04 -9.92 -6.23
C ALA A 117 -12.26 -11.03 -6.94
N ALA A 118 -11.15 -10.69 -7.60
CA ALA A 118 -10.30 -11.69 -8.26
C ALA A 118 -9.66 -12.69 -7.29
N LEU A 119 -9.33 -12.25 -6.06
CA LEU A 119 -8.80 -13.13 -5.02
C LEU A 119 -9.88 -14.00 -4.39
N ASP A 120 -11.10 -13.47 -4.26
CA ASP A 120 -12.26 -14.21 -3.79
C ASP A 120 -12.65 -15.33 -4.76
N GLU A 121 -12.75 -15.03 -6.05
CA GLU A 121 -12.98 -16.04 -7.09
C GLU A 121 -11.89 -17.13 -7.08
N LYS A 122 -10.63 -16.72 -6.88
CA LYS A 122 -9.52 -17.66 -6.73
C LYS A 122 -9.65 -18.52 -5.46
N ALA A 123 -10.12 -17.95 -4.36
CA ALA A 123 -10.39 -18.70 -3.13
C ALA A 123 -11.52 -19.72 -3.34
N GLY A 124 -12.62 -19.33 -4.00
CA GLY A 124 -13.70 -20.25 -4.37
C GLY A 124 -13.23 -21.43 -5.21
N ARG A 125 -12.39 -21.19 -6.23
CA ARG A 125 -11.78 -22.28 -7.01
C ARG A 125 -10.90 -23.19 -6.17
N LYS A 126 -10.16 -22.66 -5.20
CA LYS A 126 -9.30 -23.47 -4.32
C LYS A 126 -10.10 -24.26 -3.30
N ALA A 127 -11.21 -23.73 -2.81
CA ALA A 127 -12.16 -24.48 -1.99
C ALA A 127 -12.75 -25.67 -2.76
N ALA A 128 -13.18 -25.47 -4.01
CA ALA A 128 -13.67 -26.55 -4.86
C ALA A 128 -12.59 -27.61 -5.15
N ASP A 129 -11.34 -27.19 -5.40
CA ASP A 129 -10.20 -28.10 -5.55
C ASP A 129 -9.97 -28.95 -4.29
N ALA A 130 -10.10 -28.35 -3.10
CA ALA A 130 -9.96 -28.99 -1.80
C ALA A 130 -11.08 -30.01 -1.53
N GLU A 131 -12.34 -29.62 -1.73
CA GLU A 131 -13.49 -30.54 -1.63
C GLU A 131 -13.34 -31.74 -2.58
N ALA A 132 -12.93 -31.50 -3.83
CA ALA A 132 -12.68 -32.58 -4.78
C ALA A 132 -11.51 -33.48 -4.34
N ALA A 133 -10.48 -32.92 -3.70
CA ALA A 133 -9.37 -33.71 -3.14
C ALA A 133 -9.79 -34.55 -1.94
N GLU A 134 -10.68 -34.03 -1.10
CA GLU A 134 -11.23 -34.73 0.05
C GLU A 134 -12.16 -35.88 -0.35
N LEU A 135 -13.05 -35.67 -1.33
CA LEU A 135 -13.82 -36.77 -1.94
C LEU A 135 -12.89 -37.82 -2.57
N ARG A 136 -11.83 -37.35 -3.24
CA ARG A 136 -10.60 -38.08 -3.64
C ARG A 136 -10.17 -39.08 -2.56
N ARG A 137 -9.77 -38.50 -1.45
CA ARG A 137 -9.21 -39.17 -0.28
C ARG A 137 -10.20 -40.15 0.33
N GLN A 138 -11.46 -39.75 0.52
CA GLN A 138 -12.47 -40.61 1.13
C GLN A 138 -12.75 -41.85 0.28
N ARG A 139 -12.84 -41.71 -1.05
CA ARG A 139 -13.00 -42.85 -1.96
C ARG A 139 -11.82 -43.82 -1.88
N ASP A 140 -10.60 -43.29 -1.91
CA ASP A 140 -9.38 -44.11 -1.89
C ASP A 140 -9.18 -44.78 -0.52
N TYR A 141 -9.55 -44.10 0.58
CA TYR A 141 -9.58 -44.65 1.93
C TYR A 141 -10.63 -45.77 2.06
N ASN A 142 -11.85 -45.55 1.56
CA ASN A 142 -12.91 -46.57 1.57
C ASN A 142 -12.60 -47.77 0.67
N SER A 143 -11.58 -47.69 -0.19
CA SER A 143 -11.10 -48.81 -1.01
C SER A 143 -10.09 -49.71 -0.27
N LEU A 144 -9.69 -49.36 0.96
CA LEU A 144 -8.83 -50.19 1.80
C LEU A 144 -9.64 -51.37 2.39
N PRO A 145 -9.01 -52.51 2.68
CA PRO A 145 -9.69 -53.63 3.32
C PRO A 145 -10.31 -53.24 4.67
N GLU A 146 -11.54 -53.67 4.88
CA GLU A 146 -12.26 -53.45 6.14
C GLU A 146 -11.49 -54.06 7.31
N GLY A 147 -11.47 -53.35 8.45
CA GLY A 147 -10.81 -53.83 9.66
C GLY A 147 -9.27 -53.80 9.64
N GLY A 148 -8.65 -53.27 8.59
CA GLY A 148 -7.18 -53.11 8.53
C GLY A 148 -6.43 -54.43 8.41
N GLU A 149 -6.95 -55.36 7.58
CA GLU A 149 -6.28 -56.64 7.31
C GLU A 149 -4.77 -56.44 7.05
N PRO A 150 -3.87 -57.24 7.65
CA PRO A 150 -2.44 -57.16 7.35
C PRO A 150 -2.14 -57.51 5.88
N ILE A 151 -1.10 -56.89 5.32
CA ILE A 151 -0.59 -57.25 3.99
C ILE A 151 -0.01 -58.67 4.04
N LYS A 152 -0.63 -59.60 3.29
CA LYS A 152 -0.18 -60.98 3.16
C LYS A 152 1.01 -61.07 2.21
N ILE A 153 2.23 -61.13 2.76
CA ILE A 153 3.48 -61.20 1.98
C ILE A 153 3.55 -62.51 1.20
N GLY A 154 3.91 -62.43 -0.09
CA GLY A 154 4.02 -63.58 -0.99
C GLY A 154 2.68 -64.08 -1.56
N HIS A 155 1.55 -63.46 -1.19
CA HIS A 155 0.23 -63.81 -1.71
C HIS A 155 -0.07 -63.05 -3.01
N HIS A 156 -0.88 -63.63 -3.90
CA HIS A 156 -1.23 -62.99 -5.19
C HIS A 156 -1.93 -61.63 -5.05
N SER A 157 -2.53 -61.33 -3.88
CA SER A 157 -3.18 -60.05 -3.58
C SER A 157 -2.24 -58.98 -3.01
N GLU A 158 -0.99 -59.31 -2.68
CA GLU A 158 -0.03 -58.40 -2.05
C GLU A 158 0.13 -57.09 -2.84
N ALA A 159 0.40 -57.20 -4.14
CA ALA A 159 0.64 -56.04 -5.00
C ALA A 159 -0.58 -55.12 -5.11
N ARG A 160 -1.80 -55.67 -5.06
CA ARG A 160 -3.04 -54.88 -5.02
C ARG A 160 -3.18 -54.15 -3.69
N HIS A 161 -2.87 -54.82 -2.59
CA HIS A 161 -2.99 -54.26 -1.24
C HIS A 161 -2.00 -53.10 -1.02
N ARG A 162 -0.72 -53.28 -1.39
CA ARG A 162 0.28 -52.19 -1.33
C ARG A 162 -0.16 -50.96 -2.13
N ARG A 163 -0.60 -51.15 -3.38
CA ARG A 163 -1.11 -50.06 -4.22
C ARG A 163 -2.35 -49.37 -3.64
N ALA A 164 -3.19 -50.06 -2.88
CA ALA A 164 -4.34 -49.44 -2.23
C ALA A 164 -3.87 -48.50 -1.11
N HIS A 165 -2.93 -48.94 -0.26
CA HIS A 165 -2.31 -48.09 0.76
C HIS A 165 -1.57 -46.90 0.16
N ASP A 166 -0.76 -47.11 -0.89
CA ASP A 166 0.00 -46.03 -1.54
C ASP A 166 -0.94 -44.97 -2.14
N ARG A 167 -2.05 -45.40 -2.76
CA ARG A 167 -3.07 -44.49 -3.28
C ARG A 167 -3.76 -43.71 -2.15
N ALA A 168 -4.20 -44.39 -1.10
CA ALA A 168 -4.82 -43.74 0.06
C ALA A 168 -3.87 -42.72 0.71
N TRP A 169 -2.59 -43.07 0.90
CA TRP A 169 -1.57 -42.17 1.43
C TRP A 169 -1.30 -40.97 0.52
N SER A 170 -1.15 -41.20 -0.79
CA SER A 170 -0.96 -40.12 -1.77
C SER A 170 -2.17 -39.19 -1.82
N SER A 171 -3.39 -39.74 -1.77
CA SER A 171 -4.62 -38.96 -1.80
C SER A 171 -4.81 -38.10 -0.54
N LEU A 172 -4.41 -38.61 0.62
CA LEU A 172 -4.35 -37.85 1.88
C LEU A 172 -3.37 -36.68 1.79
N GLY A 173 -2.14 -36.91 1.31
CA GLY A 173 -1.18 -35.83 1.14
C GLY A 173 -1.70 -34.72 0.22
N LYS A 174 -2.34 -35.10 -0.89
CA LYS A 174 -2.96 -34.16 -1.83
C LYS A 174 -4.14 -33.40 -1.25
N SER A 175 -4.97 -34.02 -0.39
CA SER A 175 -6.08 -33.29 0.25
C SER A 175 -5.54 -32.25 1.21
N VAL A 176 -4.56 -32.60 2.05
CA VAL A 176 -3.93 -31.66 2.98
C VAL A 176 -3.26 -30.49 2.25
N GLU A 177 -2.57 -30.74 1.13
CA GLU A 177 -1.99 -29.67 0.31
C GLU A 177 -3.07 -28.76 -0.31
N ALA A 178 -4.17 -29.33 -0.77
CA ALA A 178 -5.28 -28.58 -1.34
C ALA A 178 -5.99 -27.73 -0.27
N ASP A 179 -6.23 -28.28 0.91
CA ASP A 179 -6.82 -27.57 2.06
C ASP A 179 -5.96 -26.36 2.46
N ARG A 180 -4.64 -26.56 2.62
CA ARG A 180 -3.71 -25.45 2.92
C ARG A 180 -3.72 -24.37 1.83
N ALA A 181 -3.81 -24.77 0.56
CA ALA A 181 -3.89 -23.84 -0.54
C ALA A 181 -5.22 -23.07 -0.55
N ALA A 182 -6.33 -23.70 -0.13
CA ALA A 182 -7.62 -23.05 0.04
C ALA A 182 -7.60 -22.04 1.20
N GLU A 183 -7.11 -22.43 2.38
CA GLU A 183 -6.96 -21.54 3.54
C GLU A 183 -6.08 -20.32 3.23
N GLU A 184 -4.96 -20.52 2.51
CA GLU A 184 -4.09 -19.45 2.06
C GLU A 184 -4.82 -18.48 1.11
N ALA A 185 -5.56 -19.02 0.14
CA ALA A 185 -6.29 -18.22 -0.82
C ALA A 185 -7.40 -17.41 -0.14
N GLU A 186 -8.15 -18.03 0.77
CA GLU A 186 -9.21 -17.40 1.55
C GLU A 186 -8.64 -16.30 2.47
N ARG A 187 -7.55 -16.57 3.18
CA ARG A 187 -6.89 -15.55 4.01
C ARG A 187 -6.47 -14.33 3.17
N ARG A 188 -5.93 -14.55 1.98
CA ARG A 188 -5.55 -13.47 1.06
C ARG A 188 -6.75 -12.69 0.53
N ALA A 189 -7.85 -13.37 0.23
CA ALA A 189 -9.11 -12.73 -0.17
C ALA A 189 -9.65 -11.84 0.96
N ARG A 190 -9.72 -12.35 2.20
CA ARG A 190 -10.14 -11.59 3.38
C ARG A 190 -9.28 -10.34 3.64
N ILE A 191 -7.95 -10.46 3.53
CA ILE A 191 -7.04 -9.31 3.67
C ILE A 191 -7.27 -8.28 2.55
N ALA A 192 -7.50 -8.73 1.31
CA ALA A 192 -7.76 -7.82 0.20
C ALA A 192 -9.09 -7.08 0.38
N ALA A 193 -10.14 -7.77 0.83
CA ALA A 193 -11.45 -7.19 1.09
C ALA A 193 -11.42 -6.10 2.18
N SER A 194 -10.56 -6.23 3.19
CA SER A 194 -10.44 -5.24 4.27
C SER A 194 -9.55 -4.04 3.94
N ALA A 195 -8.87 -4.02 2.80
CA ALA A 195 -7.88 -3.00 2.45
C ALA A 195 -8.47 -1.58 2.43
N ASN A 196 -9.68 -1.43 1.86
CA ASN A 196 -10.36 -0.14 1.80
C ASN A 196 -10.81 0.34 3.18
N SER A 197 -11.34 -0.57 4.00
CA SER A 197 -11.73 -0.29 5.39
C SER A 197 -10.54 0.14 6.25
N ALA A 198 -9.37 -0.49 6.06
CA ALA A 198 -8.15 -0.10 6.77
C ALA A 198 -7.69 1.32 6.40
N ARG A 199 -7.76 1.68 5.11
CA ARG A 199 -7.36 3.02 4.63
C ARG A 199 -8.28 4.13 5.13
N HIS A 200 -9.59 3.85 5.20
CA HIS A 200 -10.65 4.75 5.64
C HIS A 200 -10.98 4.60 7.12
N ASN A 201 -10.17 3.87 7.88
CA ASN A 201 -10.35 3.78 9.33
C ASN A 201 -10.26 5.20 9.95
N PRO A 202 -11.19 5.61 10.83
CA PRO A 202 -11.23 6.96 11.41
C PRO A 202 -9.92 7.46 12.01
N VAL A 203 -9.21 6.60 12.75
CA VAL A 203 -7.92 6.94 13.35
C VAL A 203 -6.84 7.11 12.28
N THR A 204 -6.89 6.29 11.22
CA THR A 204 -5.95 6.39 10.09
C THR A 204 -6.19 7.67 9.28
N VAL A 205 -7.44 8.05 9.07
CA VAL A 205 -7.81 9.32 8.41
C VAL A 205 -7.32 10.50 9.24
N ALA A 206 -7.57 10.50 10.56
CA ALA A 206 -7.08 11.55 11.46
C ALA A 206 -5.57 11.75 11.38
N ASN A 207 -4.81 10.67 11.53
CA ASN A 207 -3.36 10.69 11.48
C ASN A 207 -2.84 11.13 10.10
N ARG A 208 -3.55 10.79 9.03
CA ARG A 208 -3.22 11.24 7.67
C ARG A 208 -3.40 12.75 7.53
N ILE A 209 -4.51 13.31 7.99
CA ILE A 209 -4.77 14.76 7.98
C ILE A 209 -3.66 15.47 8.76
N GLU A 210 -3.34 15.02 9.98
CA GLU A 210 -2.29 15.64 10.79
C GLU A 210 -0.92 15.65 10.09
N LYS A 211 -0.59 14.55 9.41
CA LYS A 211 0.65 14.44 8.62
C LYS A 211 0.64 15.38 7.43
N LEU A 212 -0.44 15.43 6.65
CA LEU A 212 -0.56 16.30 5.49
C LEU A 212 -0.46 17.78 5.89
N GLN A 213 -1.17 18.19 6.94
CA GLN A 213 -1.07 19.55 7.51
C GLN A 213 0.33 19.85 8.06
N ALA A 214 1.06 18.85 8.57
CA ALA A 214 2.46 19.04 8.98
C ALA A 214 3.40 19.22 7.79
N ASP A 215 3.16 18.50 6.70
CA ASP A 215 3.93 18.60 5.46
C ASP A 215 3.62 19.92 4.75
N GLU A 216 2.37 20.39 4.71
CA GLU A 216 2.02 21.72 4.19
C GLU A 216 2.78 22.83 4.94
N ARG A 217 2.74 22.80 6.28
CA ARG A 217 3.52 23.75 7.12
C ARG A 217 5.02 23.65 6.87
N ARG A 218 5.54 22.45 6.61
CA ARG A 218 6.96 22.26 6.27
C ARG A 218 7.31 22.91 4.94
N MET A 219 6.45 22.76 3.93
CA MET A 219 6.66 23.36 2.61
C MET A 219 6.53 24.88 2.65
N GLN A 220 5.55 25.40 3.40
CA GLN A 220 5.43 26.84 3.63
C GLN A 220 6.67 27.42 4.33
N ARG A 221 7.23 26.72 5.33
CA ARG A 221 8.50 27.15 5.96
C ARG A 221 9.67 27.21 4.99
N ARG A 222 9.75 26.32 3.99
CA ARG A 222 10.82 26.39 2.98
C ARG A 222 10.77 27.67 2.13
N ILE A 223 9.61 28.28 2.00
CA ILE A 223 9.48 29.57 1.32
C ILE A 223 10.19 30.64 2.15
N THR A 224 9.96 30.66 3.46
CA THR A 224 10.43 31.72 4.37
C THR A 224 11.75 31.44 5.06
N GLU A 225 12.29 30.22 4.99
CA GLU A 225 13.48 29.83 5.73
C GLU A 225 14.73 30.62 5.32
N GLN A 226 15.56 30.91 6.31
CA GLN A 226 16.84 31.56 6.12
C GLN A 226 17.76 30.70 5.25
N THR A 227 18.51 31.36 4.38
CA THR A 227 19.57 30.71 3.60
C THR A 227 20.93 31.08 4.12
N TYR A 228 21.80 30.09 4.22
CA TYR A 228 23.20 30.32 4.55
C TYR A 228 23.99 30.70 3.29
N SER A 229 24.73 31.80 3.36
CA SER A 229 25.76 32.18 2.40
C SER A 229 27.12 32.16 3.09
N TYR A 230 28.14 31.63 2.42
CA TYR A 230 29.50 31.56 2.98
C TYR A 230 30.06 32.94 3.33
N GLU A 231 29.70 33.96 2.54
CA GLU A 231 30.20 35.32 2.68
C GLU A 231 29.41 36.16 3.72
N HIS A 232 28.11 35.86 3.88
CA HIS A 232 27.19 36.72 4.64
C HIS A 232 26.45 35.99 5.78
N GLY A 233 26.76 34.73 6.04
CA GLY A 233 26.08 33.92 7.06
C GLY A 233 24.62 33.63 6.73
N TYR A 234 23.80 33.45 7.77
CA TYR A 234 22.35 33.24 7.62
C TYR A 234 21.67 34.54 7.21
N GLN A 235 20.95 34.49 6.10
CA GLN A 235 20.17 35.61 5.57
C GLN A 235 18.69 35.26 5.56
N ASP A 236 17.87 36.19 6.03
CA ASP A 236 16.42 36.11 5.87
C ASP A 236 16.04 36.04 4.40
N ALA A 237 14.99 35.26 4.12
CA ALA A 237 14.41 35.21 2.79
C ALA A 237 13.70 36.54 2.53
N THR A 238 14.31 37.42 1.74
CA THR A 238 13.65 38.64 1.26
C THR A 238 12.42 38.28 0.42
N PRO A 239 11.39 39.14 0.32
CA PRO A 239 10.21 38.86 -0.51
C PRO A 239 10.56 38.47 -1.95
N GLU A 240 11.60 39.08 -2.53
CA GLU A 240 12.11 38.76 -3.87
C GLU A 240 12.67 37.34 -3.97
N LYS A 241 13.29 36.81 -2.90
CA LYS A 241 13.76 35.41 -2.84
C LYS A 241 12.62 34.44 -2.50
N GLN A 242 11.60 34.90 -1.78
CA GLN A 242 10.42 34.10 -1.44
C GLN A 242 9.55 33.83 -2.67
N ALA A 243 9.35 34.82 -3.55
CA ALA A 243 8.52 34.70 -4.75
C ALA A 243 8.87 33.49 -5.64
N PRO A 244 10.13 33.28 -6.10
CA PRO A 244 10.47 32.12 -6.92
C PRO A 244 10.37 30.79 -6.15
N ARG A 245 10.60 30.79 -4.83
CA ARG A 245 10.37 29.59 -3.99
C ARG A 245 8.90 29.25 -3.88
N ALA A 246 8.06 30.27 -3.72
CA ALA A 246 6.61 30.11 -3.64
C ALA A 246 6.07 29.58 -4.97
N GLU A 247 6.54 30.10 -6.10
CA GLU A 247 6.19 29.61 -7.43
C GLU A 247 6.61 28.15 -7.63
N ALA A 248 7.86 27.80 -7.30
CA ALA A 248 8.38 26.44 -7.43
C ALA A 248 7.62 25.43 -6.54
N LEU A 249 7.12 25.86 -5.38
CA LEU A 249 6.37 25.01 -4.45
C LEU A 249 4.84 25.10 -4.62
N ALA A 250 4.33 26.02 -5.44
CA ALA A 250 2.91 26.32 -5.54
C ALA A 250 2.08 25.09 -5.89
N GLN A 251 2.52 24.32 -6.89
CA GLN A 251 1.81 23.12 -7.30
C GLN A 251 1.83 22.04 -6.20
N HIS A 252 2.94 21.89 -5.47
CA HIS A 252 3.03 20.89 -4.40
C HIS A 252 2.16 21.26 -3.19
N LEU A 253 2.08 22.56 -2.89
CA LEU A 253 1.15 23.08 -1.88
C LEU A 253 -0.31 22.89 -2.30
N ALA A 254 -0.64 23.13 -3.58
CA ALA A 254 -1.98 22.88 -4.10
C ALA A 254 -2.38 21.40 -3.96
N GLU A 255 -1.47 20.48 -4.30
CA GLU A 255 -1.66 19.03 -4.15
C GLU A 255 -1.88 18.61 -2.68
N LEU A 256 -1.13 19.21 -1.74
CA LEU A 256 -1.30 18.95 -0.31
C LEU A 256 -2.65 19.47 0.19
N ARG A 257 -3.08 20.65 -0.26
CA ARG A 257 -4.36 21.27 0.15
C ARG A 257 -5.55 20.48 -0.36
N ASP A 258 -5.53 20.07 -1.62
CA ASP A 258 -6.55 19.20 -2.20
C ASP A 258 -6.66 17.86 -1.44
N GLN A 259 -5.53 17.25 -1.05
CA GLN A 259 -5.54 16.08 -0.18
C GLN A 259 -6.13 16.37 1.21
N ILE A 260 -5.76 17.50 1.83
CA ILE A 260 -6.30 17.89 3.15
C ILE A 260 -7.81 18.05 3.07
N GLU A 261 -8.31 18.82 2.09
CA GLU A 261 -9.73 19.06 1.89
C GLU A 261 -10.51 17.74 1.70
N PHE A 262 -10.01 16.85 0.84
CA PHE A 262 -10.63 15.55 0.63
C PHE A 262 -10.70 14.72 1.92
N TRP A 263 -9.59 14.57 2.65
CA TRP A 263 -9.58 13.75 3.87
C TRP A 263 -10.36 14.39 5.02
N GLU A 264 -10.39 15.72 5.11
CA GLU A 264 -11.24 16.45 6.07
C GLU A 264 -12.72 16.24 5.75
N GLY A 265 -13.12 16.23 4.47
CA GLY A 265 -14.47 15.86 4.05
C GLY A 265 -14.86 14.44 4.49
N ILE A 266 -13.98 13.46 4.27
CA ILE A 266 -14.19 12.08 4.75
C ILE A 266 -14.30 12.03 6.28
N ARG A 267 -13.47 12.80 7.00
CA ARG A 267 -13.54 12.85 8.47
C ARG A 267 -14.85 13.46 8.96
N ALA A 268 -15.34 14.52 8.30
CA ALA A 268 -16.61 15.14 8.62
C ALA A 268 -17.78 14.15 8.39
N GLU A 269 -17.77 13.41 7.29
CA GLU A 269 -18.76 12.34 7.03
C GLU A 269 -18.72 11.26 8.12
N GLN A 270 -17.53 10.82 8.53
CA GLN A 270 -17.38 9.82 9.60
C GLN A 270 -17.93 10.29 10.94
N ILE A 271 -17.75 11.57 11.27
CA ILE A 271 -18.33 12.19 12.47
C ILE A 271 -19.86 12.24 12.33
N ALA A 272 -20.37 12.74 11.21
CA ALA A 272 -21.80 12.86 10.96
C ALA A 272 -22.52 11.50 10.99
N SER A 273 -21.87 10.44 10.51
CA SER A 273 -22.40 9.07 10.55
C SER A 273 -22.18 8.35 11.88
N GLY A 274 -21.55 8.99 12.88
CA GLY A 274 -21.19 8.38 14.17
C GLY A 274 -20.09 7.30 14.11
N LYS A 275 -19.36 7.17 13.00
CA LYS A 275 -18.23 6.22 12.86
C LYS A 275 -16.97 6.75 13.55
N ALA A 276 -16.81 8.07 13.60
CA ALA A 276 -15.74 8.75 14.30
C ALA A 276 -16.31 9.62 15.41
N THR A 277 -15.53 9.79 16.47
CA THR A 277 -15.85 10.71 17.55
C THR A 277 -15.39 12.13 17.20
N ASP A 278 -16.14 13.11 17.71
CA ASP A 278 -15.79 14.55 17.65
C ASP A 278 -15.43 15.07 19.05
N TYR A 279 -14.71 14.27 19.82
CA TYR A 279 -14.27 14.72 21.15
C TYR A 279 -13.15 15.75 21.04
N GLY A 280 -13.24 16.80 21.85
CA GLY A 280 -12.27 17.88 21.89
C GLY A 280 -12.48 18.80 23.08
N ARG A 281 -11.71 19.89 23.12
CA ARG A 281 -11.82 20.92 24.17
C ARG A 281 -13.21 21.58 24.26
N HIS A 282 -14.06 21.39 23.24
CA HIS A 282 -15.37 22.02 23.13
C HIS A 282 -16.47 21.21 23.82
N ASN A 283 -16.26 19.90 24.05
CA ASN A 283 -17.24 18.99 24.66
C ASN A 283 -16.67 18.11 25.79
N VAL A 284 -15.36 18.16 26.06
CA VAL A 284 -14.72 17.47 27.20
C VAL A 284 -14.05 18.48 28.12
N ALA A 285 -14.32 18.36 29.42
CA ALA A 285 -13.77 19.22 30.48
C ALA A 285 -12.78 18.45 31.38
N LYS A 286 -12.02 19.21 32.18
CA LYS A 286 -11.17 18.65 33.24
C LYS A 286 -12.05 17.97 34.30
N GLY A 287 -11.67 16.78 34.74
CA GLY A 287 -12.42 15.96 35.71
C GLY A 287 -13.43 15.00 35.08
N ASP A 288 -13.70 15.12 33.78
CA ASP A 288 -14.45 14.12 33.02
C ASP A 288 -13.63 12.83 32.87
N ALA A 289 -14.27 11.75 32.42
CA ALA A 289 -13.57 10.53 32.02
C ALA A 289 -13.66 10.32 30.52
N VAL A 290 -12.57 9.83 29.95
CA VAL A 290 -12.47 9.46 28.53
C VAL A 290 -12.03 8.01 28.42
N GLN A 291 -12.63 7.27 27.48
CA GLN A 291 -12.20 5.92 27.15
C GLN A 291 -11.16 5.97 26.04
N VAL A 292 -9.99 5.39 26.31
CA VAL A 292 -8.89 5.28 25.35
C VAL A 292 -8.43 3.84 25.32
N ARG A 293 -8.51 3.21 24.14
CA ARG A 293 -8.11 1.80 23.91
C ARG A 293 -8.72 0.83 24.92
N GLY A 294 -10.01 1.03 25.24
CA GLY A 294 -10.77 0.21 26.18
C GLY A 294 -10.65 0.60 27.65
N THR A 295 -9.67 1.43 28.03
CA THR A 295 -9.46 1.86 29.43
C THR A 295 -10.03 3.25 29.67
N TRP A 296 -10.75 3.43 30.77
CA TRP A 296 -11.27 4.72 31.21
C TRP A 296 -10.21 5.49 32.01
N TRP A 297 -10.02 6.76 31.69
CA TRP A 297 -9.09 7.64 32.38
C TRP A 297 -9.74 8.97 32.74
N ILE A 298 -9.35 9.56 33.87
CA ILE A 298 -9.79 10.90 34.28
C ILE A 298 -8.99 11.96 33.52
N VAL A 299 -9.67 12.99 33.03
CA VAL A 299 -9.07 14.09 32.27
C VAL A 299 -8.39 15.08 33.20
N ALA A 300 -7.07 15.16 33.11
CA ALA A 300 -6.25 16.12 33.83
C ALA A 300 -6.24 17.51 33.16
N ARG A 301 -6.16 17.53 31.82
CA ARG A 301 -6.09 18.77 31.00
C ARG A 301 -6.53 18.53 29.57
N CYS A 302 -7.33 19.44 29.03
CA CYS A 302 -7.69 19.47 27.60
C CYS A 302 -6.73 20.38 26.83
N ASN A 303 -5.87 19.83 25.96
CA ASN A 303 -5.04 20.62 25.04
C ASN A 303 -5.72 20.73 23.67
N ALA A 304 -5.17 21.56 22.78
CA ALA A 304 -5.73 21.75 21.44
C ALA A 304 -5.76 20.46 20.59
N LYS A 305 -4.71 19.62 20.68
CA LYS A 305 -4.58 18.39 19.86
C LYS A 305 -4.69 17.09 20.65
N THR A 306 -4.54 17.17 21.97
CA THR A 306 -4.48 15.99 22.82
C THR A 306 -5.28 16.24 24.09
N VAL A 307 -5.74 15.16 24.70
CA VAL A 307 -6.20 15.14 26.09
C VAL A 307 -5.08 14.59 26.97
N ALA A 308 -4.80 15.26 28.09
CA ALA A 308 -3.92 14.73 29.12
C ALA A 308 -4.78 14.04 30.16
N VAL A 309 -4.48 12.76 30.41
CA VAL A 309 -5.21 11.93 31.35
C VAL A 309 -4.35 11.62 32.58
N GLU A 310 -5.00 11.53 33.73
CA GLU A 310 -4.39 11.13 34.99
C GLU A 310 -3.96 9.67 34.92
N THR A 311 -2.84 9.33 35.56
CA THR A 311 -2.39 7.95 35.72
C THR A 311 -2.38 7.58 37.20
N GLU A 312 -2.11 6.33 37.52
CA GLU A 312 -1.87 5.89 38.91
C GLU A 312 -0.60 6.51 39.53
N TYR A 313 0.20 7.21 38.72
CA TYR A 313 1.45 7.86 39.11
C TYR A 313 1.33 9.38 39.09
N SER A 314 2.42 10.08 39.46
CA SER A 314 2.46 11.54 39.54
C SER A 314 2.50 12.26 38.18
N TRP A 315 2.58 11.53 37.06
CA TRP A 315 2.61 12.11 35.71
C TRP A 315 1.34 11.82 34.91
N THR A 316 1.08 12.66 33.91
CA THR A 316 -0.06 12.51 33.00
C THR A 316 0.35 11.84 31.69
N HIS A 317 -0.52 11.01 31.13
CA HIS A 317 -0.38 10.50 29.77
C HIS A 317 -1.10 11.42 28.78
N LYS A 318 -0.55 11.59 27.57
CA LYS A 318 -1.18 12.39 26.51
C LYS A 318 -1.70 11.49 25.42
N THR A 319 -2.96 11.68 25.05
CA THR A 319 -3.63 10.92 23.99
C THR A 319 -4.19 11.90 22.96
N PRO A 320 -3.99 11.67 21.65
CA PRO A 320 -4.66 12.45 20.61
C PRO A 320 -6.18 12.36 20.73
N TRP A 321 -6.90 13.45 20.44
CA TRP A 321 -8.36 13.46 20.55
C TRP A 321 -9.05 12.39 19.69
N HIS A 322 -8.48 12.09 18.52
CA HIS A 322 -9.03 11.09 17.60
C HIS A 322 -8.87 9.63 18.08
N GLU A 323 -8.15 9.37 19.17
CA GLU A 323 -8.11 8.04 19.82
C GLU A 323 -9.13 7.89 20.96
N VAL A 324 -9.86 8.96 21.32
CA VAL A 324 -10.90 8.90 22.36
C VAL A 324 -12.13 8.20 21.80
N GLN A 325 -12.52 7.11 22.46
CA GLN A 325 -13.59 6.21 22.04
C GLN A 325 -14.95 6.58 22.66
N ASP A 326 -14.94 7.07 23.89
CA ASP A 326 -16.14 7.41 24.65
C ASP A 326 -15.82 8.47 25.71
N HIS A 327 -16.86 9.15 26.23
CA HIS A 327 -16.76 10.24 27.20
C HIS A 327 -17.88 10.15 28.23
N ARG A 328 -17.53 10.45 29.48
CA ARG A 328 -18.49 10.62 30.58
C ARG A 328 -18.17 11.89 31.34
N THR A 329 -19.19 12.69 31.61
CA THR A 329 -19.04 13.89 32.42
C THR A 329 -18.71 13.53 33.87
N ALA A 330 -18.07 14.45 34.59
CA ALA A 330 -17.82 14.28 36.02
C ALA A 330 -19.10 13.90 36.81
N ALA A 331 -20.25 14.49 36.45
CA ALA A 331 -21.53 14.16 37.07
C ALA A 331 -21.96 12.70 36.85
N GLN A 332 -21.82 12.20 35.62
CA GLN A 332 -22.14 10.80 35.29
C GLN A 332 -21.22 9.80 36.01
N LEU A 333 -19.97 10.19 36.27
CA LEU A 333 -19.03 9.38 37.04
C LEU A 333 -19.43 9.28 38.50
N GLU A 334 -19.80 10.40 39.13
CA GLU A 334 -20.26 10.41 40.52
C GLU A 334 -21.54 9.59 40.69
N GLU A 335 -22.48 9.70 39.74
CA GLU A 335 -23.68 8.86 39.73
C GLU A 335 -23.35 7.36 39.61
N ALA A 336 -22.41 7.00 38.72
CA ALA A 336 -21.97 5.62 38.55
C ALA A 336 -21.26 5.08 39.80
N LYS A 337 -20.43 5.90 40.46
CA LYS A 337 -19.79 5.56 41.74
C LYS A 337 -20.81 5.35 42.84
N ALA A 338 -21.80 6.25 42.96
CA ALA A 338 -22.88 6.15 43.94
C ALA A 338 -23.71 4.87 43.74
N LYS A 339 -24.08 4.53 42.50
CA LYS A 339 -24.77 3.27 42.16
C LYS A 339 -23.95 2.04 42.55
N LYS A 340 -22.64 2.04 42.26
CA LYS A 340 -21.74 0.93 42.62
C LYS A 340 -21.61 0.77 44.14
N ALA A 341 -21.51 1.87 44.89
CA ALA A 341 -21.44 1.84 46.35
C ALA A 341 -22.74 1.31 46.97
N ALA A 342 -23.90 1.74 46.45
CA ALA A 342 -25.21 1.24 46.88
C ALA A 342 -25.36 -0.27 46.63
N ALA A 343 -24.91 -0.76 45.47
CA ALA A 343 -24.94 -2.18 45.11
C ALA A 343 -23.93 -3.04 45.89
N ALA A 344 -22.89 -2.46 46.46
CA ALA A 344 -21.95 -3.17 47.34
C ALA A 344 -22.42 -3.22 48.80
N THR A 345 -23.41 -2.40 49.15
CA THR A 345 -23.99 -2.29 50.50
C THR A 345 -25.31 -3.06 50.62
N SER A 346 -25.92 -3.45 49.49
CA SER A 346 -27.07 -4.36 49.38
C SER A 346 -26.58 -5.78 49.12
#